data_AF-A0A1Y2C9P1-F1
#
_entry.id   AF-A0A1Y2C9P1-F1
#
_cell.length_a   1.000
_cell.length_b   1.000
_cell.length_c   1.000
_cell.angle_alpha   90.00
_cell.angle_beta   90.00
_cell.angle_gamma   90.00
#
_symmetry.space_group_name_H-M   'P 1'
#
loop_
_entity.id
_entity.type
_entity.pdbx_description
1 polymer ?
#
loop_
_entity_poly.entity_id
_entity_poly.type
_entity_poly.pdbx_seq_one_letter_code
_entity_poly.pdbx_strand_id
1 'polypeptide(L)'
;MLIYMNDYCNVKINNLIVDEYYSKSAIEFIYYNVLVSDKASLSLNNIKLNNIGSQGVLIRASFGNISITNSEIKNMHTCNFNDECNSIININPLIASNEIGLLTKQTELIIKNTTFVNVNGVNGFTLREGTNVEFYNNTLIDCYFKNGFIEIDVLNEKSGSYVIENSSFINNKSEYGTIVNVKSLDDISKSYVYLKNSNFKNNTAFKQGGIVYSNSPKTTKYINISDCHFINNHATFGNDIYSYDINSEPNISNIEELRKINGSIATNPTKIKLNNPNKIIHLLSGDKLPEGISCSIYDDYDHLIFFKTDIANIEFNEFMFFSIEINDTYNAALLGQTKSYCWGDSCLFPQIKVIGNPGIYSLRLLINSFGSYKYLSDILNYT
;
A
#
# COMPACT_ATOMS: atom_id res chain seq x y z
N MET A 1 19.34 -13.86 19.16
CA MET A 1 19.77 -14.64 18.01
C MET A 1 19.88 -16.07 18.43
N LEU A 2 19.04 -16.93 17.85
CA LEU A 2 18.98 -18.36 18.15
C LEU A 2 19.89 -19.14 17.20
N ILE A 3 19.88 -18.79 15.92
CA ILE A 3 20.67 -19.47 14.89
C ILE A 3 21.55 -18.42 14.20
N TYR A 4 22.85 -18.67 14.20
CA TYR A 4 23.84 -17.92 13.43
C TYR A 4 24.51 -18.85 12.45
N MET A 5 24.51 -18.48 11.18
CA MET A 5 25.15 -19.23 10.11
C MET A 5 26.04 -18.33 9.27
N ASN A 6 27.20 -18.87 8.92
CA ASN A 6 28.21 -18.23 8.09
C ASN A 6 28.63 -19.16 6.94
N ASP A 7 29.67 -18.80 6.21
CA ASP A 7 30.13 -19.48 4.99
C ASP A 7 30.24 -21.01 5.06
N TYR A 8 29.98 -21.67 3.91
CA TYR A 8 30.20 -23.10 3.66
C TYR A 8 29.45 -24.07 4.59
N CYS A 9 28.29 -23.66 5.11
CA CYS A 9 27.49 -24.48 6.03
C CYS A 9 26.16 -24.92 5.40
N ASN A 10 25.86 -26.22 5.50
CA ASN A 10 24.55 -26.78 5.17
C ASN A 10 23.89 -27.26 6.46
N VAL A 11 22.88 -26.53 6.95
CA VAL A 11 22.20 -26.84 8.21
C VAL A 11 20.79 -27.33 7.92
N LYS A 12 20.44 -28.45 8.56
CA LYS A 12 19.09 -29.01 8.53
C LYS A 12 18.59 -29.13 9.96
N ILE A 13 17.47 -28.46 10.24
CA ILE A 13 16.82 -28.48 11.54
C ILE A 13 15.43 -29.07 11.33
N ASN A 14 15.14 -30.15 12.04
CA ASN A 14 13.86 -30.83 12.00
C ASN A 14 13.21 -30.79 13.37
N ASN A 15 11.89 -30.59 13.40
CA ASN A 15 11.09 -30.70 14.63
C ASN A 15 11.52 -29.73 15.74
N LEU A 16 12.08 -28.57 15.37
CA LEU A 16 12.42 -27.54 16.36
C LEU A 16 11.13 -26.92 16.90
N ILE A 17 10.99 -26.95 18.22
CA ILE A 17 9.91 -26.27 18.92
C ILE A 17 10.55 -25.18 19.76
N VAL A 18 10.10 -23.94 19.55
CA VAL A 18 10.42 -22.80 20.40
C VAL A 18 9.11 -22.22 20.88
N ASP A 19 8.96 -22.15 22.19
CA ASP A 19 7.84 -21.52 22.87
C ASP A 19 8.38 -20.45 23.81
N GLU A 20 7.62 -19.37 23.98
CA GLU A 20 7.91 -18.29 24.93
C GLU A 20 9.33 -17.67 24.78
N TYR A 21 9.72 -17.32 23.54
CA TYR A 21 10.97 -16.59 23.33
C TYR A 21 10.75 -15.09 23.45
N TYR A 22 11.42 -14.47 24.42
CA TYR A 22 11.37 -13.03 24.64
C TYR A 22 12.75 -12.38 24.51
N SER A 23 12.83 -11.30 23.76
CA SER A 23 14.05 -10.49 23.66
C SER A 23 13.73 -9.01 23.87
N LYS A 24 14.45 -8.39 24.81
CA LYS A 24 14.40 -6.93 25.04
C LYS A 24 15.18 -6.13 24.00
N SER A 25 16.04 -6.80 23.24
CA SER A 25 16.83 -6.20 22.18
C SER A 25 16.24 -6.63 20.85
N ALA A 26 16.18 -5.71 19.88
CA ALA A 26 15.90 -6.07 18.50
C ALA A 26 17.10 -6.88 17.95
N ILE A 27 16.98 -8.20 18.01
CA ILE A 27 17.96 -9.15 17.50
C ILE A 27 17.26 -10.14 16.60
N GLU A 28 17.94 -10.51 15.52
CA GLU A 28 17.44 -11.48 14.57
C GLU A 28 17.23 -12.83 15.25
N PHE A 29 16.15 -13.54 14.91
CA PHE A 29 15.97 -14.90 15.43
C PHE A 29 16.92 -15.87 14.70
N ILE A 30 16.99 -15.73 13.37
CA ILE A 30 17.91 -16.44 12.47
C ILE A 30 18.72 -15.39 11.70
N TYR A 31 20.03 -15.48 11.80
CA TYR A 31 20.97 -14.70 11.00
C TYR A 31 21.76 -15.63 10.07
N TYR A 32 21.56 -15.44 8.77
CA TYR A 32 22.15 -16.25 7.71
C TYR A 32 22.94 -15.36 6.75
N ASN A 33 24.26 -15.29 6.91
CA ASN A 33 25.08 -14.41 6.10
C ASN A 33 26.23 -15.17 5.49
N VAL A 34 26.21 -15.31 4.17
CA VAL A 34 27.17 -16.10 3.41
C VAL A 34 27.78 -15.20 2.32
N LEU A 35 29.04 -15.40 1.96
CA LEU A 35 29.74 -14.64 0.93
C LEU A 35 29.51 -15.21 -0.48
N VAL A 36 29.14 -16.49 -0.58
CA VAL A 36 28.94 -17.22 -1.85
C VAL A 36 27.66 -18.07 -1.78
N SER A 37 26.65 -17.73 -2.59
CA SER A 37 25.31 -18.35 -2.55
C SER A 37 25.30 -19.87 -2.67
N ASP A 38 26.12 -20.42 -3.56
CA ASP A 38 25.96 -21.82 -4.02
C ASP A 38 26.50 -22.87 -3.04
N LYS A 39 27.02 -22.44 -1.89
CA LYS A 39 27.78 -23.31 -0.97
C LYS A 39 27.18 -23.42 0.43
N ALA A 40 26.05 -22.77 0.67
CA ALA A 40 25.39 -22.83 1.96
C ALA A 40 23.87 -22.95 1.77
N SER A 41 23.25 -23.68 2.69
CA SER A 41 21.80 -23.82 2.74
C SER A 41 21.30 -23.98 4.16
N LEU A 42 20.12 -23.44 4.43
CA LEU A 42 19.39 -23.66 5.67
C LEU A 42 18.04 -24.32 5.34
N SER A 43 17.78 -25.47 5.95
CA SER A 43 16.49 -26.15 5.83
C SER A 43 15.85 -26.32 7.21
N LEU A 44 14.68 -25.71 7.38
CA LEU A 44 13.85 -25.76 8.57
C LEU A 44 12.59 -26.55 8.22
N ASN A 45 12.43 -27.72 8.82
CA ASN A 45 11.30 -28.59 8.52
C ASN A 45 10.54 -28.97 9.79
N ASN A 46 9.22 -28.86 9.74
CA ASN A 46 8.33 -29.11 10.88
C ASN A 46 8.72 -28.29 12.12
N ILE A 47 9.01 -26.99 11.92
CA ILE A 47 9.31 -26.08 13.04
C ILE A 47 8.01 -25.51 13.62
N LYS A 48 8.00 -25.32 14.94
CA LYS A 48 6.91 -24.65 15.66
C LYS A 48 7.47 -23.50 16.46
N LEU A 49 7.11 -22.28 16.09
CA LEU A 49 7.52 -21.07 16.78
C LEU A 49 6.27 -20.42 17.39
N ASN A 50 6.18 -20.40 18.72
CA ASN A 50 5.03 -19.87 19.43
C ASN A 50 5.47 -18.76 20.39
N ASN A 51 4.65 -17.71 20.48
CA ASN A 51 4.78 -16.65 21.50
C ASN A 51 6.16 -15.99 21.46
N ILE A 52 6.54 -15.47 20.29
CA ILE A 52 7.84 -14.86 20.04
C ILE A 52 7.75 -13.34 20.24
N GLY A 53 8.08 -12.88 21.44
CA GLY A 53 8.16 -11.46 21.80
C GLY A 53 9.55 -10.88 21.54
N SER A 54 9.87 -10.59 20.28
CA SER A 54 11.13 -9.97 19.86
C SER A 54 10.85 -8.76 18.97
N GLN A 55 11.73 -7.76 19.00
CA GLN A 55 11.69 -6.61 18.07
C GLN A 55 12.48 -6.84 16.77
N GLY A 56 13.28 -7.92 16.73
CA GLY A 56 14.12 -8.22 15.58
C GLY A 56 13.40 -9.11 14.56
N VAL A 57 13.81 -9.02 13.30
CA VAL A 57 13.32 -9.88 12.20
C VAL A 57 13.47 -11.38 12.51
N LEU A 58 12.51 -12.21 12.05
CA LEU A 58 12.61 -13.66 12.19
C LEU A 58 13.82 -14.21 11.41
N ILE A 59 13.94 -13.89 10.13
CA ILE A 59 15.07 -14.30 9.29
C ILE A 59 15.73 -13.09 8.65
N ARG A 60 17.01 -12.89 8.93
CA ARG A 60 17.85 -12.00 8.13
C ARG A 60 18.81 -12.82 7.30
N ALA A 61 18.80 -12.58 6.01
CA ALA A 61 19.59 -13.37 5.08
C ALA A 61 20.33 -12.53 4.03
N SER A 62 21.56 -12.92 3.74
CA SER A 62 22.36 -12.41 2.64
C SER A 62 23.10 -13.56 2.00
N PHE A 63 22.82 -13.77 0.71
CA PHE A 63 23.20 -14.90 -0.14
C PHE A 63 22.64 -16.25 0.31
N GLY A 64 22.45 -17.19 -0.61
CA GLY A 64 22.19 -18.61 -0.34
C GLY A 64 20.71 -18.98 -0.23
N ASN A 65 20.47 -20.27 0.04
CA ASN A 65 19.14 -20.88 -0.08
C ASN A 65 18.57 -21.26 1.28
N ILE A 66 17.39 -20.74 1.59
CA ILE A 66 16.66 -21.01 2.83
C ILE A 66 15.35 -21.70 2.47
N SER A 67 15.01 -22.78 3.19
CA SER A 67 13.73 -23.46 3.05
C SER A 67 13.04 -23.61 4.39
N ILE A 68 11.74 -23.30 4.44
CA ILE A 68 10.85 -23.53 5.59
C ILE A 68 9.71 -24.41 5.11
N THR A 69 9.56 -25.60 5.67
CA THR A 69 8.54 -26.55 5.22
C THR A 69 7.72 -27.12 6.36
N ASN A 70 6.42 -27.32 6.12
CA ASN A 70 5.51 -28.03 7.04
C ASN A 70 5.49 -27.43 8.44
N SER A 71 5.56 -26.09 8.55
CA SER A 71 5.85 -25.41 9.81
C SER A 71 4.69 -24.55 10.32
N GLU A 72 4.79 -24.13 11.57
CA GLU A 72 3.76 -23.35 12.26
C GLU A 72 4.41 -22.19 13.02
N ILE A 73 4.00 -20.97 12.73
CA ILE A 73 4.54 -19.75 13.34
C ILE A 73 3.37 -18.95 13.89
N LYS A 74 3.32 -18.76 15.22
CA LYS A 74 2.18 -18.16 15.92
C LYS A 74 2.59 -17.10 16.93
N ASN A 75 1.76 -16.06 17.05
CA ASN A 75 1.88 -15.01 18.07
C ASN A 75 3.28 -14.40 18.08
N MET A 76 3.72 -13.92 16.92
CA MET A 76 5.05 -13.33 16.76
C MET A 76 4.93 -11.81 16.68
N HIS A 77 5.87 -11.12 17.34
CA HIS A 77 5.96 -9.64 17.38
C HIS A 77 4.72 -8.94 17.96
N THR A 78 3.91 -9.64 18.76
CA THR A 78 2.68 -9.12 19.36
C THR A 78 2.92 -7.90 20.25
N CYS A 79 4.10 -7.79 20.86
CA CYS A 79 4.47 -6.65 21.70
C CYS A 79 4.48 -5.30 20.96
N ASN A 80 4.66 -5.27 19.63
CA ASN A 80 4.66 -4.02 18.87
C ASN A 80 3.25 -3.50 18.60
N PHE A 81 2.25 -4.38 18.62
CA PHE A 81 0.87 -3.97 18.40
C PHE A 81 0.32 -3.18 19.61
N ASN A 82 0.81 -3.47 20.81
CA ASN A 82 0.37 -2.83 22.05
C ASN A 82 1.36 -1.77 22.57
N ASP A 83 2.39 -1.41 21.80
CA ASP A 83 3.52 -0.58 22.27
C ASP A 83 4.19 -1.09 23.56
N GLU A 84 4.04 -2.37 23.89
CA GLU A 84 4.61 -3.03 25.08
C GLU A 84 6.09 -3.35 24.92
N CYS A 85 6.58 -3.27 23.69
CA CYS A 85 7.94 -3.58 23.33
C CYS A 85 8.86 -2.42 23.73
N ASN A 86 9.33 -2.44 24.98
CA ASN A 86 10.30 -1.48 25.54
C ASN A 86 11.65 -1.58 24.79
N SER A 87 11.81 -0.86 23.68
CA SER A 87 13.08 -0.80 22.96
C SER A 87 14.13 -0.03 23.77
N ILE A 88 15.35 -0.54 23.78
CA ILE A 88 16.52 0.27 24.13
C ILE A 88 16.77 1.22 22.95
N ILE A 89 16.76 2.53 23.21
CA ILE A 89 16.65 3.67 22.26
C ILE A 89 17.75 3.76 21.17
N ASN A 90 18.70 2.82 21.07
CA ASN A 90 19.90 2.95 20.20
C ASN A 90 20.10 1.85 19.15
N ILE A 91 19.03 1.18 18.69
CA ILE A 91 19.18 0.07 17.74
C ILE A 91 19.00 0.56 16.29
N ASN A 92 19.78 -0.03 15.38
CA ASN A 92 19.66 0.17 13.93
C ASN A 92 18.19 -0.06 13.50
N PRO A 93 17.51 0.96 12.92
CA PRO A 93 16.12 0.86 12.50
C PRO A 93 15.84 -0.31 11.55
N LEU A 94 16.83 -0.73 10.75
CA LEU A 94 16.69 -1.85 9.83
C LEU A 94 16.52 -3.20 10.53
N ILE A 95 17.04 -3.36 11.75
CA ILE A 95 16.92 -4.60 12.52
C ILE A 95 15.59 -4.60 13.30
N ALA A 96 15.08 -3.42 13.64
CA ALA A 96 13.86 -3.22 14.42
C ALA A 96 12.55 -3.22 13.60
N SER A 97 12.57 -3.68 12.35
CA SER A 97 11.41 -3.62 11.45
C SER A 97 10.36 -4.73 11.67
N ASN A 98 10.59 -5.69 12.59
CA ASN A 98 9.64 -6.76 12.95
C ASN A 98 9.09 -7.51 11.73
N GLU A 99 9.98 -7.92 10.83
CA GLU A 99 9.62 -8.61 9.59
C GLU A 99 9.74 -10.14 9.76
N ILE A 100 9.05 -10.90 8.90
CA ILE A 100 9.30 -12.34 8.77
C ILE A 100 10.66 -12.56 8.10
N GLY A 101 10.96 -11.79 7.06
CA GLY A 101 12.23 -11.93 6.35
C GLY A 101 12.79 -10.61 5.83
N LEU A 102 14.06 -10.35 6.16
CA LEU A 102 14.88 -9.29 5.59
C LEU A 102 15.97 -9.92 4.73
N LEU A 103 15.77 -9.91 3.41
CA LEU A 103 16.63 -10.58 2.43
C LEU A 103 17.38 -9.53 1.61
N THR A 104 18.72 -9.50 1.68
CA THR A 104 19.47 -8.35 1.15
C THR A 104 20.25 -8.58 -0.13
N LYS A 105 20.68 -9.81 -0.46
CA LYS A 105 21.50 -10.10 -1.64
C LYS A 105 21.32 -11.55 -2.08
N GLN A 106 21.02 -11.83 -3.35
CA GLN A 106 21.08 -13.18 -3.95
C GLN A 106 20.61 -14.32 -3.03
N THR A 107 19.51 -14.09 -2.30
CA THR A 107 18.92 -15.04 -1.36
C THR A 107 17.66 -15.58 -1.98
N GLU A 108 17.51 -16.89 -1.94
CA GLU A 108 16.28 -17.59 -2.28
C GLU A 108 15.66 -18.13 -0.99
N LEU A 109 14.44 -17.72 -0.68
CA LEU A 109 13.67 -18.22 0.45
C LEU A 109 12.43 -18.94 -0.06
N ILE A 110 12.37 -20.25 0.19
CA ILE A 110 11.25 -21.11 -0.21
C ILE A 110 10.46 -21.49 1.05
N ILE A 111 9.18 -21.14 1.09
CA ILE A 111 8.26 -21.48 2.19
C ILE A 111 7.13 -22.34 1.65
N LYS A 112 6.95 -23.55 2.22
CA LYS A 112 5.92 -24.50 1.77
C LYS A 112 5.11 -25.06 2.94
N ASN A 113 3.81 -25.24 2.73
CA ASN A 113 2.92 -25.93 3.68
C ASN A 113 3.03 -25.36 5.11
N THR A 114 3.17 -24.05 5.24
CA THR A 114 3.45 -23.36 6.50
C THR A 114 2.28 -22.43 6.86
N THR A 115 1.94 -22.41 8.14
CA THR A 115 0.86 -21.56 8.67
C THR A 115 1.44 -20.48 9.57
N PHE A 116 1.06 -19.23 9.29
CA PHE A 116 1.37 -18.04 10.08
C PHE A 116 0.07 -17.54 10.71
N VAL A 117 0.03 -17.42 12.04
CA VAL A 117 -1.15 -16.92 12.77
C VAL A 117 -0.76 -15.80 13.72
N ASN A 118 -1.44 -14.66 13.64
CA ASN A 118 -1.20 -13.53 14.54
C ASN A 118 0.29 -13.12 14.55
N VAL A 119 0.84 -12.95 13.35
CA VAL A 119 2.19 -12.42 13.13
C VAL A 119 2.05 -10.94 12.78
N ASN A 120 2.71 -10.08 13.53
CA ASN A 120 2.55 -8.63 13.41
C ASN A 120 3.88 -7.97 13.00
N GLY A 121 3.85 -6.88 12.25
CA GLY A 121 5.10 -6.29 11.78
C GLY A 121 4.94 -5.02 10.96
N VAL A 122 6.07 -4.46 10.55
CA VAL A 122 6.06 -3.37 9.55
C VAL A 122 5.76 -3.95 8.18
N ASN A 123 6.45 -5.03 7.80
CA ASN A 123 6.28 -5.76 6.54
C ASN A 123 6.26 -7.27 6.82
N GLY A 124 5.66 -8.05 5.92
CA GLY A 124 5.89 -9.50 5.92
C GLY A 124 7.33 -9.79 5.51
N PHE A 125 7.69 -9.35 4.31
CA PHE A 125 9.05 -9.51 3.75
C PHE A 125 9.58 -8.19 3.18
N THR A 126 10.86 -7.93 3.45
CA THR A 126 11.64 -6.89 2.78
C THR A 126 12.73 -7.54 1.96
N LEU A 127 12.65 -7.36 0.65
CA LEU A 127 13.60 -7.88 -0.32
C LEU A 127 14.42 -6.73 -0.92
N ARG A 128 15.67 -7.05 -1.27
CA ARG A 128 16.52 -6.22 -2.12
C ARG A 128 16.78 -6.90 -3.47
N GLU A 129 17.25 -6.13 -4.42
CA GLU A 129 17.48 -6.59 -5.79
C GLU A 129 18.23 -7.93 -5.85
N GLY A 130 17.71 -8.86 -6.66
CA GLY A 130 18.28 -10.20 -6.84
C GLY A 130 17.91 -11.21 -5.76
N THR A 131 17.01 -10.88 -4.84
CA THR A 131 16.41 -11.84 -3.90
C THR A 131 15.04 -12.32 -4.38
N ASN A 132 14.68 -13.54 -3.97
CA ASN A 132 13.43 -14.19 -4.35
C ASN A 132 12.77 -14.86 -3.13
N VAL A 133 11.46 -14.70 -3.01
CA VAL A 133 10.62 -15.47 -2.06
C VAL A 133 9.62 -16.29 -2.85
N GLU A 134 9.61 -17.60 -2.60
CA GLU A 134 8.60 -18.51 -3.12
C GLU A 134 7.72 -19.04 -1.99
N PHE A 135 6.40 -18.89 -2.12
CA PHE A 135 5.42 -19.10 -1.05
C PHE A 135 4.29 -20.00 -1.54
N TYR A 136 4.39 -21.31 -1.27
CA TYR A 136 3.46 -22.32 -1.79
C TYR A 136 2.63 -22.99 -0.71
N ASN A 137 1.33 -23.15 -0.97
CA ASN A 137 0.41 -23.91 -0.09
C ASN A 137 0.44 -23.43 1.37
N ASN A 138 0.59 -22.12 1.57
CA ASN A 138 0.74 -21.54 2.88
C ASN A 138 -0.55 -20.83 3.30
N THR A 139 -0.65 -20.57 4.60
CA THR A 139 -1.82 -19.87 5.17
C THR A 139 -1.37 -18.75 6.10
N LEU A 140 -1.89 -17.55 5.88
CA LEU A 140 -1.72 -16.37 6.74
C LEU A 140 -3.07 -15.99 7.35
N ILE A 141 -3.16 -16.02 8.69
CA ILE A 141 -4.39 -15.78 9.44
C ILE A 141 -4.18 -14.71 10.51
N ASP A 142 -5.09 -13.74 10.56
CA ASP A 142 -5.16 -12.72 11.61
C ASP A 142 -3.83 -11.96 11.81
N CYS A 143 -3.03 -11.79 10.74
CA CYS A 143 -1.77 -11.06 10.78
C CYS A 143 -1.97 -9.56 10.52
N TYR A 144 -1.09 -8.72 11.05
CA TYR A 144 -1.04 -7.28 10.74
C TYR A 144 0.33 -6.87 10.23
N PHE A 145 0.40 -6.34 9.01
CA PHE A 145 1.61 -5.76 8.46
C PHE A 145 1.34 -4.33 8.03
N LYS A 146 1.99 -3.35 8.65
CA LYS A 146 1.72 -1.93 8.40
C LYS A 146 1.74 -1.57 6.91
N ASN A 147 2.79 -1.96 6.19
CA ASN A 147 2.90 -1.72 4.74
C ASN A 147 2.53 -2.96 3.91
N GLY A 148 1.74 -3.88 4.44
CA GLY A 148 1.35 -5.11 3.75
C GLY A 148 2.37 -6.24 3.87
N PHE A 149 1.98 -7.42 3.41
CA PHE A 149 2.83 -8.60 3.42
C PHE A 149 4.05 -8.43 2.49
N ILE A 150 3.84 -7.80 1.34
CA ILE A 150 4.85 -7.42 0.35
C ILE A 150 4.83 -5.90 0.19
N GLU A 151 5.96 -5.26 0.46
CA GLU A 151 6.18 -3.85 0.13
C GLU A 151 7.18 -3.74 -1.03
N ILE A 152 6.84 -2.94 -2.05
CA ILE A 152 7.74 -2.59 -3.15
C ILE A 152 7.94 -1.08 -3.18
N ASP A 153 9.19 -0.66 -3.06
CA ASP A 153 9.59 0.74 -3.07
C ASP A 153 11.03 0.84 -3.57
N VAL A 154 11.20 0.91 -4.89
CA VAL A 154 12.52 0.92 -5.54
C VAL A 154 13.38 2.11 -5.09
N LEU A 155 12.75 3.24 -4.73
CA LEU A 155 13.43 4.43 -4.21
C LEU A 155 14.09 4.19 -2.84
N ASN A 156 13.62 3.18 -2.10
CA ASN A 156 14.13 2.79 -0.79
C ASN A 156 14.80 1.42 -0.80
N GLU A 157 15.30 0.99 -1.97
CA GLU A 157 15.98 -0.29 -2.18
C GLU A 157 15.12 -1.53 -1.83
N LYS A 158 13.79 -1.38 -1.83
CA LYS A 158 12.85 -2.50 -1.60
C LYS A 158 12.39 -3.05 -2.94
N SER A 159 13.14 -4.00 -3.45
CA SER A 159 12.95 -4.62 -4.76
C SER A 159 13.23 -6.10 -4.68
N GLY A 160 12.51 -6.93 -5.43
CA GLY A 160 12.70 -8.38 -5.39
C GLY A 160 11.56 -9.13 -6.02
N SER A 161 11.73 -10.45 -6.12
CA SER A 161 10.76 -11.34 -6.74
C SER A 161 9.95 -12.10 -5.69
N TYR A 162 8.64 -12.16 -5.92
CA TYR A 162 7.70 -12.89 -5.08
C TYR A 162 6.86 -13.80 -5.96
N VAL A 163 6.89 -15.09 -5.66
CA VAL A 163 6.02 -16.10 -6.28
C VAL A 163 5.15 -16.69 -5.19
N ILE A 164 3.85 -16.43 -5.25
CA ILE A 164 2.88 -16.92 -4.27
C ILE A 164 1.86 -17.78 -5.00
N GLU A 165 1.79 -19.06 -4.65
CA GLU A 165 0.81 -19.96 -5.26
C GLU A 165 0.04 -20.78 -4.24
N ASN A 166 -1.23 -21.08 -4.57
CA ASN A 166 -2.09 -22.00 -3.82
C ASN A 166 -2.18 -21.64 -2.32
N SER A 167 -2.13 -20.35 -2.00
CA SER A 167 -2.05 -19.87 -0.61
C SER A 167 -3.33 -19.17 -0.18
N SER A 168 -3.55 -19.09 1.13
CA SER A 168 -4.74 -18.46 1.71
C SER A 168 -4.37 -17.33 2.66
N PHE A 169 -5.02 -16.18 2.49
CA PHE A 169 -4.83 -14.99 3.31
C PHE A 169 -6.18 -14.60 3.91
N ILE A 170 -6.33 -14.77 5.22
CA ILE A 170 -7.60 -14.72 5.93
C ILE A 170 -7.52 -13.68 7.07
N ASN A 171 -8.44 -12.73 7.09
CA ASN A 171 -8.58 -11.72 8.16
C ASN A 171 -7.32 -10.89 8.43
N ASN A 172 -6.43 -10.73 7.44
CA ASN A 172 -5.21 -9.94 7.64
C ASN A 172 -5.52 -8.44 7.52
N LYS A 173 -4.68 -7.62 8.16
CA LYS A 173 -4.85 -6.17 8.22
C LYS A 173 -3.59 -5.41 7.81
N SER A 174 -3.74 -4.21 7.27
CA SER A 174 -2.65 -3.28 6.95
C SER A 174 -3.15 -1.84 6.84
N GLU A 175 -2.25 -0.87 6.65
CA GLU A 175 -2.64 0.50 6.31
C GLU A 175 -3.10 0.59 4.85
N TYR A 176 -2.33 -0.01 3.93
CA TYR A 176 -2.57 -0.07 2.50
C TYR A 176 -2.28 -1.49 2.03
N GLY A 177 -2.99 -2.00 1.02
CA GLY A 177 -2.63 -3.24 0.32
C GLY A 177 -2.23 -4.38 1.26
N THR A 178 -3.18 -5.12 1.85
CA THR A 178 -2.81 -6.11 2.90
C THR A 178 -1.79 -7.12 2.44
N ILE A 179 -1.79 -7.45 1.14
CA ILE A 179 -0.85 -8.39 0.56
C ILE A 179 0.24 -7.68 -0.22
N VAL A 180 -0.14 -6.75 -1.11
CA VAL A 180 0.83 -6.05 -1.98
C VAL A 180 0.65 -4.55 -1.86
N ASN A 181 1.73 -3.86 -1.50
CA ASN A 181 1.80 -2.40 -1.39
C ASN A 181 2.95 -1.86 -2.25
N VAL A 182 2.61 -1.27 -3.39
CA VAL A 182 3.57 -0.69 -4.33
C VAL A 182 3.60 0.82 -4.17
N LYS A 183 4.67 1.32 -3.54
CA LYS A 183 4.92 2.77 -3.39
C LYS A 183 5.57 3.38 -4.62
N SER A 184 6.54 2.65 -5.20
CA SER A 184 7.28 3.08 -6.38
C SER A 184 7.81 1.88 -7.18
N LEU A 185 7.75 2.01 -8.51
CA LEU A 185 8.39 1.13 -9.51
C LEU A 185 8.93 2.04 -10.63
N ASP A 186 9.99 1.59 -11.29
CA ASP A 186 10.54 2.22 -12.50
C ASP A 186 10.65 1.18 -13.64
N ASP A 187 11.05 1.64 -14.83
CA ASP A 187 11.12 0.79 -16.04
C ASP A 187 12.23 -0.26 -16.03
N ILE A 188 13.26 -0.07 -15.19
CA ILE A 188 14.40 -0.97 -15.04
C ILE A 188 14.27 -1.87 -13.81
N SER A 189 13.17 -1.74 -13.06
CA SER A 189 12.92 -2.49 -11.85
C SER A 189 12.98 -3.99 -12.14
N LYS A 190 13.68 -4.71 -11.26
CA LYS A 190 13.70 -6.16 -11.24
C LYS A 190 12.71 -6.72 -10.22
N SER A 191 11.81 -5.88 -9.70
CA SER A 191 10.77 -6.33 -8.78
C SER A 191 9.70 -7.05 -9.57
N TYR A 192 9.21 -8.16 -9.05
CA TYR A 192 8.16 -8.94 -9.70
C TYR A 192 7.29 -9.61 -8.65
N VAL A 193 5.97 -9.58 -8.85
CA VAL A 193 5.02 -10.29 -8.00
C VAL A 193 4.12 -11.12 -8.87
N TYR A 194 4.07 -12.42 -8.59
CA TYR A 194 3.14 -13.36 -9.19
C TYR A 194 2.31 -14.02 -8.12
N LEU A 195 1.00 -13.77 -8.15
CA LEU A 195 0.01 -14.38 -7.27
C LEU A 195 -0.84 -15.33 -8.09
N LYS A 196 -0.90 -16.61 -7.70
CA LYS A 196 -1.63 -17.63 -8.45
C LYS A 196 -2.50 -18.50 -7.56
N ASN A 197 -3.70 -18.87 -8.02
CA ASN A 197 -4.54 -19.88 -7.37
C ASN A 197 -4.76 -19.63 -5.87
N SER A 198 -4.82 -18.36 -5.46
CA SER A 198 -4.78 -17.97 -4.05
C SER A 198 -6.10 -17.33 -3.61
N ASN A 199 -6.41 -17.48 -2.32
CA ASN A 199 -7.64 -16.97 -1.73
C ASN A 199 -7.35 -15.79 -0.81
N PHE A 200 -8.04 -14.67 -1.03
CA PHE A 200 -7.99 -13.48 -0.20
C PHE A 200 -9.37 -13.25 0.42
N LYS A 201 -9.50 -13.58 1.71
CA LYS A 201 -10.78 -13.56 2.42
C LYS A 201 -10.75 -12.64 3.63
N ASN A 202 -11.73 -11.73 3.71
CA ASN A 202 -11.95 -10.85 4.88
C ASN A 202 -10.73 -9.99 5.25
N ASN A 203 -9.83 -9.70 4.30
CA ASN A 203 -8.69 -8.84 4.60
C ASN A 203 -9.12 -7.38 4.60
N THR A 204 -8.47 -6.55 5.41
CA THR A 204 -8.85 -5.14 5.58
C THR A 204 -7.62 -4.23 5.51
N ALA A 205 -7.57 -3.36 4.50
CA ALA A 205 -6.67 -2.21 4.52
C ALA A 205 -7.41 -1.03 5.14
N PHE A 206 -6.79 -0.33 6.10
CA PHE A 206 -7.44 0.81 6.75
C PHE A 206 -7.64 2.00 5.81
N LYS A 207 -6.81 2.12 4.76
CA LYS A 207 -6.87 3.20 3.78
C LYS A 207 -7.31 2.66 2.42
N GLN A 208 -6.38 2.31 1.53
CA GLN A 208 -6.67 2.04 0.13
C GLN A 208 -6.16 0.67 -0.30
N GLY A 209 -6.89 0.03 -1.21
CA GLY A 209 -6.50 -1.25 -1.83
C GLY A 209 -6.55 -2.38 -0.82
N GLY A 210 -7.70 -3.02 -0.62
CA GLY A 210 -7.85 -4.01 0.45
C GLY A 210 -6.88 -5.18 0.33
N ILE A 211 -6.53 -5.61 -0.88
CA ILE A 211 -5.50 -6.63 -1.15
C ILE A 211 -4.26 -6.02 -1.79
N VAL A 212 -4.48 -5.24 -2.85
CA VAL A 212 -3.41 -4.59 -3.62
C VAL A 212 -3.61 -3.09 -3.58
N TYR A 213 -2.58 -2.40 -3.12
CA TYR A 213 -2.43 -0.96 -3.32
C TYR A 213 -1.24 -0.73 -4.24
N SER A 214 -1.44 0.04 -5.30
CA SER A 214 -0.35 0.52 -6.13
C SER A 214 -0.48 2.00 -6.46
N ASN A 215 0.64 2.69 -6.30
CA ASN A 215 0.79 4.09 -6.62
C ASN A 215 1.92 4.32 -7.66
N SER A 216 2.07 3.36 -8.58
CA SER A 216 3.02 3.41 -9.68
C SER A 216 2.33 3.27 -11.04
N PRO A 217 2.73 4.06 -12.05
CA PRO A 217 2.25 3.90 -13.42
C PRO A 217 2.78 2.63 -14.12
N LYS A 218 3.66 1.86 -13.48
CA LYS A 218 4.34 0.70 -14.08
C LYS A 218 3.85 -0.65 -13.56
N THR A 219 2.86 -0.65 -12.67
CA THR A 219 2.35 -1.85 -11.97
C THR A 219 1.99 -2.98 -12.93
N THR A 220 1.34 -2.67 -14.05
CA THR A 220 0.84 -3.64 -15.04
C THR A 220 1.94 -4.59 -15.55
N LYS A 221 3.19 -4.10 -15.63
CA LYS A 221 4.33 -4.89 -16.11
C LYS A 221 4.85 -5.88 -15.06
N TYR A 222 4.73 -5.55 -13.78
CA TYR A 222 5.47 -6.22 -12.70
C TYR A 222 4.59 -7.04 -11.76
N ILE A 223 3.29 -6.76 -11.72
CA ILE A 223 2.36 -7.42 -10.80
C ILE A 223 1.35 -8.22 -11.63
N ASN A 224 1.36 -9.53 -11.45
CA ASN A 224 0.49 -10.47 -12.15
C ASN A 224 -0.30 -11.31 -11.14
N ILE A 225 -1.61 -11.41 -11.36
CA ILE A 225 -2.55 -12.11 -10.48
C ILE A 225 -3.42 -13.01 -11.34
N SER A 226 -3.31 -14.33 -11.14
CA SER A 226 -3.99 -15.34 -11.95
C SER A 226 -4.80 -16.26 -11.07
N ASP A 227 -6.07 -16.46 -11.43
CA ASP A 227 -6.93 -17.50 -10.85
C ASP A 227 -7.08 -17.36 -9.33
N CYS A 228 -7.11 -16.11 -8.86
CA CYS A 228 -7.27 -15.78 -7.45
C CYS A 228 -8.72 -15.42 -7.13
N HIS A 229 -9.12 -15.68 -5.88
CA HIS A 229 -10.45 -15.34 -5.39
C HIS A 229 -10.38 -14.24 -4.34
N PHE A 230 -11.23 -13.23 -4.52
CA PHE A 230 -11.36 -12.05 -3.66
C PHE A 230 -12.72 -12.11 -2.96
N ILE A 231 -12.71 -12.29 -1.64
CA ILE A 231 -13.92 -12.62 -0.88
C ILE A 231 -14.04 -11.67 0.31
N ASN A 232 -14.96 -10.71 0.19
CA ASN A 232 -15.33 -9.80 1.27
C ASN A 232 -14.12 -9.06 1.87
N ASN A 233 -13.24 -8.53 1.01
CA ASN A 233 -12.16 -7.67 1.46
C ASN A 233 -12.67 -6.23 1.58
N HIS A 234 -11.96 -5.41 2.36
CA HIS A 234 -12.42 -4.07 2.71
C HIS A 234 -11.27 -3.05 2.64
N ALA A 235 -11.59 -1.86 2.14
CA ALA A 235 -10.77 -0.66 2.24
C ALA A 235 -11.68 0.58 2.20
N THR A 236 -11.12 1.76 2.47
CA THR A 236 -11.84 3.04 2.23
C THR A 236 -12.12 3.22 0.74
N PHE A 237 -11.13 2.90 -0.11
CA PHE A 237 -11.28 2.88 -1.58
C PHE A 237 -10.58 1.66 -2.17
N GLY A 238 -11.23 1.01 -3.13
CA GLY A 238 -10.73 -0.20 -3.77
C GLY A 238 -10.67 -1.36 -2.78
N ASN A 239 -11.83 -1.94 -2.47
CA ASN A 239 -11.98 -3.04 -1.52
C ASN A 239 -11.05 -4.22 -1.81
N ASP A 240 -10.69 -4.43 -3.07
CA ASP A 240 -9.71 -5.42 -3.49
C ASP A 240 -8.46 -4.73 -4.05
N ILE A 241 -8.63 -3.82 -5.01
CA ILE A 241 -7.54 -3.22 -5.79
C ILE A 241 -7.65 -1.70 -5.79
N TYR A 242 -6.55 -1.02 -5.47
CA TYR A 242 -6.37 0.40 -5.72
C TYR A 242 -5.15 0.60 -6.62
N SER A 243 -5.33 1.31 -7.73
CA SER A 243 -4.26 1.55 -8.72
C SER A 243 -4.02 3.03 -8.97
N TYR A 244 -2.86 3.34 -9.56
CA TYR A 244 -2.50 4.72 -9.87
C TYR A 244 -3.49 5.38 -10.84
N ASP A 245 -3.82 4.68 -11.93
CA ASP A 245 -4.87 4.96 -12.90
C ASP A 245 -5.33 3.62 -13.52
N ILE A 246 -6.34 3.66 -14.39
CA ILE A 246 -6.90 2.46 -15.03
C ILE A 246 -5.89 1.70 -15.93
N ASN A 247 -4.87 2.38 -16.48
CA ASN A 247 -3.86 1.75 -17.34
C ASN A 247 -2.71 1.12 -16.54
N SER A 248 -2.64 1.49 -15.26
CA SER A 248 -1.61 1.10 -14.31
C SER A 248 -2.10 0.04 -13.34
N GLU A 249 -3.16 -0.67 -13.68
CA GLU A 249 -3.69 -1.79 -12.91
C GLU A 249 -2.77 -3.01 -13.00
N PRO A 250 -2.65 -3.82 -11.93
CA PRO A 250 -2.04 -5.14 -12.05
C PRO A 250 -2.67 -5.95 -13.19
N ASN A 251 -1.91 -6.86 -13.78
CA ASN A 251 -2.46 -7.80 -14.75
C ASN A 251 -3.26 -8.89 -14.01
N ILE A 252 -4.59 -8.80 -14.01
CA ILE A 252 -5.49 -9.70 -13.26
C ILE A 252 -6.35 -10.53 -14.23
N SER A 253 -6.30 -11.86 -14.12
CA SER A 253 -7.02 -12.75 -15.06
C SER A 253 -8.54 -12.61 -15.03
N ASN A 254 -9.12 -12.23 -13.88
CA ASN A 254 -10.56 -12.01 -13.70
C ASN A 254 -10.92 -10.53 -13.44
N ILE A 255 -10.15 -9.58 -13.97
CA ILE A 255 -10.39 -8.13 -13.76
C ILE A 255 -11.82 -7.70 -14.12
N GLU A 256 -12.40 -8.27 -15.18
CA GLU A 256 -13.75 -7.95 -15.64
C GLU A 256 -14.86 -8.36 -14.66
N GLU A 257 -14.60 -9.35 -13.81
CA GLU A 257 -15.52 -9.73 -12.73
C GLU A 257 -15.44 -8.72 -11.58
N LEU A 258 -14.23 -8.33 -11.20
CA LEU A 258 -13.99 -7.34 -10.15
C LEU A 258 -14.57 -5.96 -10.51
N ARG A 259 -14.45 -5.53 -11.78
CA ARG A 259 -15.05 -4.27 -12.27
C ARG A 259 -16.57 -4.20 -12.14
N LYS A 260 -17.26 -5.34 -12.05
CA LYS A 260 -18.72 -5.40 -11.86
C LYS A 260 -19.12 -5.25 -10.39
N ILE A 261 -18.19 -5.42 -9.46
CA ILE A 261 -18.41 -5.31 -8.03
C ILE A 261 -18.13 -3.86 -7.62
N ASN A 262 -19.17 -3.14 -7.23
CA ASN A 262 -19.06 -1.72 -6.86
C ASN A 262 -18.01 -1.51 -5.75
N GLY A 263 -17.06 -0.61 -6.00
CA GLY A 263 -15.98 -0.28 -5.06
C GLY A 263 -14.89 -1.36 -4.90
N SER A 264 -14.95 -2.49 -5.63
CA SER A 264 -13.88 -3.51 -5.62
C SER A 264 -12.56 -2.93 -6.13
N ILE A 265 -12.63 -2.15 -7.21
CA ILE A 265 -11.49 -1.46 -7.82
C ILE A 265 -11.69 0.05 -7.67
N ALA A 266 -10.62 0.78 -7.37
CA ALA A 266 -10.60 2.23 -7.42
C ALA A 266 -9.26 2.74 -7.96
N THR A 267 -9.24 3.99 -8.43
CA THR A 267 -8.00 4.66 -8.85
C THR A 267 -7.82 6.00 -8.15
N ASN A 268 -6.70 6.70 -8.42
CA ASN A 268 -6.59 8.08 -8.00
C ASN A 268 -7.69 8.95 -8.65
N PRO A 269 -8.04 10.09 -8.02
CA PRO A 269 -8.93 11.08 -8.63
C PRO A 269 -8.51 11.48 -10.05
N THR A 270 -9.41 11.32 -11.02
CA THR A 270 -9.14 11.66 -12.43
C THR A 270 -10.15 12.65 -13.03
N LYS A 271 -11.31 12.85 -12.39
CA LYS A 271 -12.39 13.69 -12.91
C LYS A 271 -12.91 14.65 -11.83
N ILE A 272 -13.32 15.83 -12.27
CA ILE A 272 -14.06 16.80 -11.46
C ILE A 272 -15.38 17.07 -12.18
N LYS A 273 -16.52 16.95 -11.49
CA LYS A 273 -17.83 17.26 -12.05
C LYS A 273 -18.50 18.33 -11.22
N LEU A 274 -19.05 19.34 -11.89
CA LEU A 274 -19.88 20.35 -11.24
C LEU A 274 -21.19 19.70 -10.80
N ASN A 275 -21.57 19.86 -9.53
CA ASN A 275 -22.78 19.22 -8.99
C ASN A 275 -24.06 19.80 -9.60
N ASN A 276 -23.98 21.00 -10.18
CA ASN A 276 -25.07 21.71 -10.84
C ASN A 276 -24.63 22.22 -12.23
N PRO A 277 -24.58 21.37 -13.27
CA PRO A 277 -23.93 21.66 -14.55
C PRO A 277 -24.59 22.78 -15.39
N ASN A 278 -25.83 23.16 -15.10
CA ASN A 278 -26.63 24.04 -15.97
C ASN A 278 -26.60 25.53 -15.59
N LYS A 279 -25.48 26.07 -15.11
CA LYS A 279 -25.44 27.45 -14.61
C LYS A 279 -24.61 28.37 -15.50
N ILE A 280 -25.24 28.96 -16.52
CA ILE A 280 -24.87 30.31 -16.93
C ILE A 280 -25.33 31.23 -15.80
N ILE A 281 -24.40 31.96 -15.21
CA ILE A 281 -24.69 32.87 -14.09
C ILE A 281 -24.62 34.29 -14.64
N HIS A 282 -25.74 35.01 -14.55
CA HIS A 282 -25.80 36.42 -14.91
C HIS A 282 -25.50 37.27 -13.67
N LEU A 283 -24.47 38.10 -13.75
CA LEU A 283 -23.98 38.94 -12.66
C LEU A 283 -23.71 40.35 -13.18
N LEU A 284 -23.93 41.34 -12.33
CA LEU A 284 -23.40 42.68 -12.52
C LEU A 284 -21.98 42.74 -11.94
N SER A 285 -21.17 43.67 -12.47
CA SER A 285 -19.83 43.91 -11.94
C SER A 285 -19.91 44.34 -10.47
N GLY A 286 -19.22 43.60 -9.60
CA GLY A 286 -19.25 43.76 -8.14
C GLY A 286 -20.13 42.75 -7.40
N ASP A 287 -20.97 41.99 -8.11
CA ASP A 287 -21.82 40.96 -7.51
C ASP A 287 -21.00 39.78 -7.00
N LYS A 288 -21.53 39.12 -5.96
CA LYS A 288 -21.00 37.84 -5.48
C LYS A 288 -21.47 36.70 -6.38
N LEU A 289 -20.64 35.66 -6.52
CA LEU A 289 -21.12 34.39 -7.04
C LEU A 289 -22.25 33.84 -6.15
N PRO A 290 -23.28 33.22 -6.76
CA PRO A 290 -24.31 32.52 -6.01
C PRO A 290 -23.71 31.46 -5.08
N GLU A 291 -24.29 31.34 -3.89
CA GLU A 291 -23.92 30.29 -2.96
C GLU A 291 -24.31 28.89 -3.48
N GLY A 292 -23.66 27.85 -2.96
CA GLY A 292 -23.97 26.46 -3.30
C GLY A 292 -23.42 25.97 -4.64
N ILE A 293 -22.46 26.68 -5.24
CA ILE A 293 -21.68 26.16 -6.36
C ILE A 293 -20.63 25.20 -5.79
N SER A 294 -20.69 23.93 -6.15
CA SER A 294 -19.76 22.91 -5.69
C SER A 294 -19.43 21.91 -6.79
N CYS A 295 -18.25 21.30 -6.67
CA CYS A 295 -17.86 20.17 -7.49
C CYS A 295 -17.71 18.93 -6.64
N SER A 296 -17.81 17.77 -7.28
CA SER A 296 -17.41 16.49 -6.71
C SER A 296 -16.28 15.89 -7.53
N ILE A 297 -15.50 15.03 -6.90
CA ILE A 297 -14.29 14.45 -7.47
C ILE A 297 -14.51 12.96 -7.66
N TYR A 298 -14.05 12.42 -8.78
CA TYR A 298 -14.27 11.03 -9.16
C TYR A 298 -12.99 10.38 -9.67
N ASP A 299 -12.90 9.06 -9.53
CA ASP A 299 -11.85 8.23 -10.14
C ASP A 299 -12.21 7.83 -11.58
N ASP A 300 -11.38 6.97 -12.19
CA ASP A 300 -11.60 6.49 -13.56
C ASP A 300 -12.90 5.71 -13.74
N TYR A 301 -13.35 5.06 -12.66
CA TYR A 301 -14.56 4.25 -12.59
C TYR A 301 -15.81 5.05 -12.23
N ASP A 302 -15.71 6.38 -12.17
CA ASP A 302 -16.79 7.27 -11.75
C ASP A 302 -17.26 7.02 -10.30
N HIS A 303 -16.42 6.43 -9.45
CA HIS A 303 -16.65 6.38 -8.02
C HIS A 303 -16.40 7.76 -7.43
N LEU A 304 -17.31 8.20 -6.56
CA LEU A 304 -17.20 9.46 -5.83
C LEU A 304 -16.10 9.36 -4.77
N ILE A 305 -15.19 10.33 -4.77
CA ILE A 305 -14.15 10.46 -3.77
C ILE A 305 -14.71 11.15 -2.52
N PHE A 306 -14.60 10.48 -1.39
CA PHE A 306 -15.03 10.97 -0.08
C PHE A 306 -13.82 11.32 0.80
N PHE A 307 -13.66 12.61 1.09
CA PHE A 307 -12.69 13.15 2.02
C PHE A 307 -13.17 12.96 3.46
N LYS A 308 -12.23 12.79 4.40
CA LYS A 308 -12.55 12.70 5.83
C LYS A 308 -13.30 13.96 6.29
N THR A 309 -14.32 13.75 7.11
CA THR A 309 -15.15 14.82 7.71
C THR A 309 -14.90 15.00 9.21
N ASP A 310 -14.04 14.18 9.81
CA ASP A 310 -13.69 14.31 11.21
C ASP A 310 -12.46 15.19 11.38
N ILE A 311 -12.68 16.45 11.77
CA ILE A 311 -11.64 17.45 11.99
C ILE A 311 -10.66 17.01 13.09
N ALA A 312 -11.10 16.19 14.06
CA ALA A 312 -10.25 15.81 15.19
C ALA A 312 -9.06 14.92 14.76
N ASN A 313 -9.20 14.23 13.63
CA ASN A 313 -8.27 13.18 13.19
C ASN A 313 -7.66 13.43 11.80
N ILE A 314 -7.93 14.57 11.17
CA ILE A 314 -7.43 14.90 9.83
C ILE A 314 -6.08 15.61 9.92
N GLU A 315 -5.09 15.11 9.16
CA GLU A 315 -3.80 15.79 9.02
C GLU A 315 -3.87 16.86 7.92
N PHE A 316 -3.08 17.94 8.04
CA PHE A 316 -3.11 19.04 7.07
C PHE A 316 -2.76 18.59 5.63
N ASN A 317 -1.89 17.59 5.50
CA ASN A 317 -1.50 16.99 4.21
C ASN A 317 -2.60 16.12 3.59
N GLU A 318 -3.69 15.81 4.30
CA GLU A 318 -4.83 15.05 3.75
C GLU A 318 -5.83 15.95 3.03
N PHE A 319 -5.74 17.27 3.18
CA PHE A 319 -6.62 18.22 2.49
C PHE A 319 -6.27 18.39 1.02
N MET A 320 -7.31 18.36 0.19
CA MET A 320 -7.26 18.78 -1.20
C MET A 320 -7.63 20.25 -1.31
N PHE A 321 -6.65 21.11 -1.57
CA PHE A 321 -6.83 22.55 -1.75
C PHE A 321 -7.05 22.89 -3.22
N PHE A 322 -7.87 23.91 -3.48
CA PHE A 322 -8.14 24.39 -4.83
C PHE A 322 -8.26 25.92 -4.88
N SER A 323 -8.13 26.49 -6.08
CA SER A 323 -8.36 27.90 -6.38
C SER A 323 -9.41 28.07 -7.46
N ILE A 324 -10.11 29.20 -7.42
CA ILE A 324 -10.98 29.67 -8.49
C ILE A 324 -10.27 30.81 -9.23
N GLU A 325 -10.18 30.67 -10.54
CA GLU A 325 -9.54 31.61 -11.45
C GLU A 325 -10.51 32.04 -12.54
N ILE A 326 -10.27 33.22 -13.12
CA ILE A 326 -11.02 33.73 -14.27
C ILE A 326 -10.11 33.65 -15.51
N ASN A 327 -10.66 33.19 -16.62
CA ASN A 327 -9.89 32.97 -17.86
C ASN A 327 -9.38 34.27 -18.51
N ASP A 328 -10.03 35.40 -18.26
CA ASP A 328 -9.65 36.72 -18.76
C ASP A 328 -9.37 37.69 -17.61
N THR A 329 -8.13 37.67 -17.13
CA THR A 329 -7.66 38.52 -16.04
C THR A 329 -7.41 39.98 -16.46
N TYR A 330 -7.49 40.29 -17.76
CA TYR A 330 -7.36 41.66 -18.26
C TYR A 330 -8.68 42.42 -18.17
N ASN A 331 -9.79 41.77 -18.54
CA ASN A 331 -11.11 42.39 -18.52
C ASN A 331 -11.92 42.12 -17.25
N ALA A 332 -11.50 41.14 -16.43
CA ALA A 332 -12.21 40.80 -15.21
C ALA A 332 -11.26 40.35 -14.08
N ALA A 333 -11.72 40.47 -12.84
CA ALA A 333 -10.99 40.11 -11.63
C ALA A 333 -11.94 39.50 -10.60
N LEU A 334 -11.40 38.57 -9.81
CA LEU A 334 -12.08 37.98 -8.66
C LEU A 334 -11.59 38.67 -7.39
N LEU A 335 -12.52 39.25 -6.61
CA LEU A 335 -12.22 39.86 -5.32
C LEU A 335 -12.75 39.01 -4.16
N GLY A 336 -11.87 38.65 -3.24
CA GLY A 336 -12.20 37.85 -2.05
C GLY A 336 -11.26 36.66 -1.85
N GLN A 337 -11.71 35.67 -1.08
CA GLN A 337 -10.97 34.43 -0.87
C GLN A 337 -11.15 33.52 -2.09
N THR A 338 -10.15 33.45 -2.98
CA THR A 338 -10.20 32.59 -4.18
C THR A 338 -9.69 31.17 -3.93
N LYS A 339 -9.15 30.88 -2.75
CA LYS A 339 -8.61 29.56 -2.36
C LYS A 339 -9.49 28.88 -1.31
N SER A 340 -9.75 27.60 -1.48
CA SER A 340 -10.57 26.79 -0.57
C SER A 340 -10.07 25.33 -0.54
N TYR A 341 -10.81 24.44 0.12
CA TYR A 341 -10.51 23.02 0.22
C TYR A 341 -11.77 22.16 0.03
N CYS A 342 -11.57 20.90 -0.34
CA CYS A 342 -12.64 19.91 -0.43
C CYS A 342 -12.93 19.28 0.94
N TRP A 343 -14.20 19.00 1.22
CA TRP A 343 -14.67 18.47 2.50
C TRP A 343 -15.83 17.49 2.30
N GLY A 344 -15.75 16.31 2.92
CA GLY A 344 -16.73 15.25 2.67
C GLY A 344 -16.71 14.81 1.21
N ASP A 345 -17.82 14.94 0.51
CA ASP A 345 -17.94 14.57 -0.91
C ASP A 345 -17.82 15.74 -1.88
N SER A 346 -17.54 16.97 -1.40
CA SER A 346 -17.66 18.16 -2.24
C SER A 346 -16.57 19.22 -2.02
N CYS A 347 -16.33 19.99 -3.07
CA CYS A 347 -15.45 21.15 -3.10
C CYS A 347 -16.31 22.40 -3.30
N LEU A 348 -16.70 23.05 -2.20
CA LEU A 348 -17.61 24.20 -2.20
C LEU A 348 -16.86 25.50 -2.57
N PHE A 349 -17.37 26.22 -3.58
CA PHE A 349 -16.77 27.47 -4.00
C PHE A 349 -16.86 28.51 -2.89
N PRO A 350 -15.77 29.24 -2.61
CA PRO A 350 -15.80 30.33 -1.63
C PRO A 350 -16.64 31.51 -2.15
N GLN A 351 -17.10 32.36 -1.23
CA GLN A 351 -17.80 33.60 -1.61
C GLN A 351 -16.82 34.60 -2.23
N ILE A 352 -16.89 34.77 -3.54
CA ILE A 352 -16.05 35.71 -4.30
C ILE A 352 -16.91 36.69 -5.09
N LYS A 353 -16.45 37.94 -5.23
CA LYS A 353 -17.05 38.94 -6.10
C LYS A 353 -16.40 38.92 -7.47
N VAL A 354 -17.18 39.14 -8.51
CA VAL A 354 -16.68 39.24 -9.89
C VAL A 354 -16.77 40.70 -10.32
N ILE A 355 -15.65 41.33 -10.68
CA ILE A 355 -15.61 42.67 -11.25
C ILE A 355 -15.06 42.55 -12.65
N GLY A 356 -15.76 43.07 -13.65
CA GLY A 356 -15.26 43.07 -15.02
C GLY A 356 -16.07 43.95 -15.96
N ASN A 357 -15.57 44.06 -17.18
CA ASN A 357 -16.29 44.64 -18.30
C ASN A 357 -17.48 43.73 -18.70
N PRO A 358 -18.46 44.23 -19.47
CA PRO A 358 -19.50 43.36 -20.03
C PRO A 358 -18.89 42.28 -20.93
N GLY A 359 -19.24 41.01 -20.69
CA GLY A 359 -18.70 39.89 -21.45
C GLY A 359 -19.14 38.53 -20.89
N ILE A 360 -18.70 37.46 -21.55
CA ILE A 360 -18.85 36.08 -21.07
C ILE A 360 -17.48 35.62 -20.60
N TYR A 361 -17.41 35.23 -19.32
CA TYR A 361 -16.18 34.80 -18.67
C TYR A 361 -16.33 33.36 -18.19
N SER A 362 -15.25 32.61 -18.23
CA SER A 362 -15.19 31.26 -17.68
C SER A 362 -14.48 31.30 -16.33
N LEU A 363 -15.09 30.66 -15.34
CA LEU A 363 -14.44 30.37 -14.07
C LEU A 363 -13.81 28.99 -14.15
N ARG A 364 -12.54 28.91 -13.78
CA ARG A 364 -11.78 27.67 -13.73
C ARG A 364 -11.54 27.30 -12.28
N LEU A 365 -11.81 26.04 -11.92
CA LEU A 365 -11.32 25.46 -10.68
C LEU A 365 -9.96 24.81 -10.96
N LEU A 366 -8.96 25.15 -10.16
CA LEU A 366 -7.61 24.60 -10.22
C LEU A 366 -7.30 23.88 -8.90
N ILE A 367 -6.98 22.59 -8.97
CA ILE A 367 -6.51 21.83 -7.81
C ILE A 367 -5.07 22.23 -7.51
N ASN A 368 -4.82 22.72 -6.30
CA ASN A 368 -3.53 23.20 -5.81
C ASN A 368 -2.76 22.11 -5.05
N SER A 369 -3.47 21.23 -4.33
CA SER A 369 -2.90 20.06 -3.67
C SER A 369 -3.85 18.88 -3.84
N PHE A 370 -3.32 17.65 -3.84
CA PHE A 370 -4.11 16.44 -4.01
C PHE A 370 -4.39 15.71 -2.68
N GLY A 371 -4.02 16.31 -1.55
CA GLY A 371 -4.14 15.68 -0.24
C GLY A 371 -3.37 14.36 -0.18
N SER A 372 -4.05 13.29 0.24
CA SER A 372 -3.51 11.93 0.30
C SER A 372 -3.32 11.24 -1.07
N TYR A 373 -3.77 11.88 -2.16
CA TYR A 373 -3.73 11.31 -3.50
C TYR A 373 -2.49 11.80 -4.27
N LYS A 374 -2.01 11.00 -5.24
CA LYS A 374 -0.91 11.45 -6.11
C LYS A 374 -1.44 12.33 -7.24
N TYR A 375 -0.60 13.28 -7.63
CA TYR A 375 -0.79 14.06 -8.85
C TYR A 375 -0.59 13.18 -10.08
N LEU A 376 -1.58 13.15 -10.97
CA LEU A 376 -1.46 12.57 -12.30
C LEU A 376 -0.85 13.64 -13.20
N SER A 377 0.43 13.46 -13.59
CA SER A 377 1.16 14.42 -14.43
C SER A 377 0.50 14.72 -15.78
N ASP A 378 -0.42 13.86 -16.21
CA ASP A 378 -0.97 13.84 -17.56
C ASP A 378 -2.37 14.46 -17.66
N ILE A 379 -2.96 14.93 -16.54
CA ILE A 379 -4.26 15.65 -16.55
C ILE A 379 -4.00 17.15 -16.72
N LEU A 380 -3.54 17.55 -17.91
CA LEU A 380 -3.43 18.95 -18.31
C LEU A 380 -4.74 19.42 -18.98
N ASN A 381 -5.45 20.29 -18.26
CA ASN A 381 -6.51 21.21 -18.72
C ASN A 381 -7.87 20.60 -19.11
N TYR A 382 -8.77 20.46 -18.13
CA TYR A 382 -10.20 20.61 -18.40
C TYR A 382 -10.54 22.10 -18.45
N THR A 383 -10.97 22.57 -19.63
CA THR A 383 -11.48 23.93 -19.88
C THR A 383 -12.98 24.01 -19.68
#